data_AF-A0AAV0BYU2-F1
#
_entry.id   AF-A0AAV0BYU2-F1
#
_cell.length_a   1.000
_cell.length_b   1.000
_cell.length_c   1.000
_cell.angle_alpha   90.00
_cell.angle_beta   90.00
_cell.angle_gamma   90.00
#
_symmetry.space_group_name_H-M   'P 1'
#
loop_
_entity.id
_entity.type
_entity.pdbx_description
1 polymer ?
#
loop_
_entity_poly.entity_id
_entity_poly.type
_entity_poly.pdbx_seq_one_letter_code
_entity_poly.pdbx_strand_id
1 'polypeptide(L)'
;MPMKPDTVILDSLLAACRNNKNTNLGQKIAERLFRMGTKKSGAYVLLSNIYASPGMWEEVGNIRSTMLKRGVNKELGYSWIYIKGKLHSFLAGNKRMMEEQFTEDCLKYVLSSMFEISVR
;
A
#
# COMPACT_ATOMS: atom_id res chain seq x y z
N MET A 1 -17.29 16.33 17.60
CA MET A 1 -15.90 16.37 18.12
C MET A 1 -15.57 17.84 18.41
N PRO A 2 -15.27 18.22 19.67
CA PRO A 2 -15.06 19.62 20.04
C PRO A 2 -13.71 20.21 19.56
N MET A 3 -12.80 19.36 19.07
CA MET A 3 -11.47 19.73 18.57
C MET A 3 -11.31 19.41 17.09
N LYS A 4 -10.45 20.15 16.39
CA LYS A 4 -10.13 19.87 14.98
C LYS A 4 -9.39 18.52 14.89
N PRO A 5 -9.86 17.57 14.07
CA PRO A 5 -9.18 16.30 13.87
C PRO A 5 -7.84 16.55 13.18
N ASP A 6 -6.81 15.87 13.68
CA ASP A 6 -5.48 15.87 13.08
C ASP A 6 -5.43 14.91 11.87
N THR A 7 -4.27 14.83 11.22
CA THR A 7 -4.09 13.94 10.07
C THR A 7 -4.22 12.47 10.42
N VAL A 8 -3.85 12.07 11.65
CA VAL A 8 -3.87 10.66 12.08
C VAL A 8 -5.31 10.17 12.20
N ILE A 9 -6.17 10.94 12.85
CA ILE A 9 -7.59 10.63 13.00
C ILE A 9 -8.28 10.56 11.62
N LEU A 10 -7.94 11.48 10.71
CA LEU A 10 -8.50 11.49 9.36
C LEU A 10 -8.00 10.31 8.52
N ASP A 11 -6.72 9.92 8.63
CA ASP A 11 -6.18 8.73 7.97
C ASP A 11 -6.89 7.46 8.47
N SER A 12 -7.10 7.33 9.79
CA SER A 12 -7.86 6.22 10.38
C SER A 12 -9.30 6.17 9.89
N LEU A 13 -9.97 7.32 9.81
CA LEU A 13 -11.35 7.39 9.32
C LEU A 13 -11.45 7.08 7.82
N LEU A 14 -10.47 7.50 7.02
CA LEU A 14 -10.39 7.15 5.61
C LEU A 14 -10.22 5.64 5.41
N ALA A 15 -9.37 4.99 6.22
CA ALA A 15 -9.23 3.54 6.22
C ALA A 15 -10.54 2.83 6.60
N ALA A 16 -11.29 3.36 7.58
CA ALA A 16 -12.61 2.84 7.92
C ALA A 16 -13.62 2.99 6.76
N CYS A 17 -13.57 4.09 6.01
CA CYS A 17 -14.42 4.29 4.82
C CYS A 17 -14.14 3.24 3.73
N ARG A 18 -12.87 2.84 3.55
CA ARG A 18 -12.48 1.74 2.66
C ARG A 18 -13.16 0.43 3.04
N ASN A 19 -13.11 0.07 4.32
CA ASN A 19 -13.66 -1.20 4.80
C ASN A 19 -15.20 -1.24 4.70
N ASN A 20 -15.85 -0.08 4.89
CA ASN A 20 -17.30 0.05 4.78
C ASN A 20 -17.80 0.42 3.38
N LYS A 21 -16.91 0.46 2.37
CA LYS A 21 -17.23 0.83 0.97
C LYS A 21 -17.97 2.17 0.82
N ASN A 22 -17.69 3.13 1.70
CA ASN A 22 -18.34 4.44 1.68
C ASN A 22 -17.51 5.44 0.86
N THR A 23 -17.71 5.45 -0.45
CA THR A 23 -16.95 6.27 -1.40
C THR A 23 -17.10 7.76 -1.16
N ASN A 24 -18.34 8.23 -0.92
CA ASN A 24 -18.64 9.66 -0.74
C ASN A 24 -17.94 10.22 0.52
N LEU A 25 -18.04 9.51 1.65
CA LEU A 25 -17.38 9.93 2.88
C LEU A 25 -15.85 9.84 2.74
N GLY A 26 -15.35 8.77 2.12
CA GLY A 26 -13.93 8.59 1.84
C GLY A 26 -13.33 9.75 1.04
N GLN A 27 -14.02 10.18 -0.02
CA GLN A 27 -13.61 11.33 -0.83
C GLN A 27 -13.52 12.62 0.00
N LYS A 28 -14.56 12.95 0.79
CA LYS A 28 -14.57 14.16 1.62
C LYS A 28 -13.42 14.19 2.62
N ILE A 29 -13.09 13.06 3.23
CA ILE A 29 -11.98 12.93 4.18
C ILE A 29 -10.64 13.09 3.47
N ALA A 30 -10.45 12.41 2.35
CA ALA A 30 -9.22 12.48 1.57
C ALA A 30 -8.96 13.90 1.02
N GLU A 31 -9.99 14.59 0.52
CA GLU A 31 -9.88 15.99 0.11
C GLU A 31 -9.46 16.91 1.27
N ARG A 32 -9.98 16.64 2.49
CA ARG A 32 -9.56 17.39 3.69
C ARG A 32 -8.08 17.13 4.01
N LEU A 33 -7.63 15.88 3.96
CA LEU A 33 -6.22 15.52 4.12
C LEU A 33 -5.33 16.21 3.07
N PHE A 34 -5.79 16.29 1.83
CA PHE A 34 -5.08 16.98 0.75
C PHE A 34 -5.00 18.49 0.97
N ARG A 35 -6.09 19.13 1.44
CA ARG A 35 -6.09 20.56 1.82
C ARG A 35 -5.18 20.85 3.02
N MET A 36 -5.00 19.89 3.92
CA MET A 36 -4.04 19.97 5.03
C MET A 36 -2.58 19.77 4.57
N GLY A 37 -2.34 19.50 3.28
CA GLY A 37 -1.00 19.40 2.72
C GLY A 37 -0.30 18.06 2.99
N THR A 38 -1.05 16.96 3.19
CA THR A 38 -0.41 15.65 3.38
C THR A 38 0.45 15.28 2.16
N LYS A 39 1.72 14.96 2.43
CA LYS A 39 2.65 14.37 1.45
C LYS A 39 2.69 12.84 1.52
N LYS A 40 1.97 12.24 2.48
CA LYS A 40 1.95 10.79 2.67
C LYS A 40 1.18 10.13 1.53
N SER A 41 1.80 9.15 0.89
CA SER A 41 1.15 8.38 -0.18
C SER A 41 -0.06 7.59 0.29
N GLY A 42 -0.12 7.26 1.60
CA GLY A 42 -1.19 6.44 2.19
C GLY A 42 -2.59 6.96 1.89
N ALA A 43 -2.84 8.26 2.06
CA ALA A 43 -4.16 8.85 1.80
C ALA A 43 -4.58 8.74 0.32
N TYR A 44 -3.64 8.98 -0.60
CA TYR A 44 -3.89 8.84 -2.03
C TYR A 44 -4.17 7.38 -2.41
N VAL A 45 -3.36 6.45 -1.90
CA VAL A 45 -3.53 5.01 -2.15
C VAL A 45 -4.85 4.50 -1.59
N LEU A 46 -5.24 4.94 -0.38
CA LEU A 46 -6.53 4.56 0.22
C LEU A 46 -7.70 5.08 -0.59
N LEU A 47 -7.69 6.34 -1.02
CA LEU A 47 -8.74 6.90 -1.86
C LEU A 47 -8.81 6.19 -3.22
N SER A 48 -7.66 5.91 -3.84
CA SER A 48 -7.60 5.12 -5.08
C SER A 48 -8.22 3.73 -4.90
N ASN A 49 -7.94 3.05 -3.80
CA ASN A 49 -8.55 1.74 -3.49
C ASN A 49 -10.06 1.84 -3.24
N ILE A 50 -10.51 2.93 -2.60
CA ILE A 50 -11.93 3.20 -2.39
C ILE A 50 -12.66 3.33 -3.73
N TYR A 51 -12.08 4.01 -4.73
CA TYR A 51 -12.62 4.10 -6.09
C TYR A 51 -12.49 2.79 -6.89
N ALA A 52 -11.42 2.03 -6.69
CA ALA A 52 -11.23 0.77 -7.39
C ALA A 52 -12.30 -0.27 -7.04
N SER A 53 -12.78 -0.31 -5.78
CA SER A 53 -13.78 -1.30 -5.35
C SER A 53 -15.11 -1.26 -6.13
N PRO A 54 -15.70 -0.10 -6.46
CA PRO A 54 -16.85 0.01 -7.35
C PRO A 54 -16.51 0.06 -8.85
N GLY A 55 -15.24 -0.08 -9.25
CA GLY A 55 -14.83 -0.03 -10.66
C GLY A 55 -14.69 1.37 -11.26
N MET A 56 -14.52 2.39 -10.41
CA MET A 56 -14.34 3.81 -10.82
C MET A 56 -12.89 4.06 -11.28
N TRP A 57 -12.52 3.47 -12.42
CA TRP A 57 -11.14 3.44 -12.92
C TRP A 57 -10.63 4.79 -13.42
N GLU A 58 -11.52 5.67 -13.88
CA GLU A 58 -11.16 7.04 -14.28
C GLU A 58 -10.64 7.82 -13.08
N GLU A 59 -11.33 7.70 -11.94
CA GLU A 59 -11.00 8.33 -10.67
C GLU A 59 -9.70 7.74 -10.10
N VAL A 60 -9.49 6.43 -10.22
CA VAL A 60 -8.20 5.78 -9.91
C VAL A 60 -7.07 6.42 -10.73
N GLY A 61 -7.28 6.61 -12.04
CA GLY A 61 -6.33 7.29 -12.93
C GLY A 61 -6.07 8.74 -12.54
N ASN A 62 -7.11 9.48 -12.15
CA ASN A 62 -7.04 10.86 -11.70
C ASN A 62 -6.24 10.99 -10.39
N ILE A 63 -6.42 10.08 -9.44
CA ILE A 63 -5.62 10.04 -8.22
C ILE A 63 -4.15 9.77 -8.54
N ARG A 64 -3.86 8.80 -9.41
CA ARG A 64 -2.49 8.48 -9.82
C ARG A 64 -1.81 9.65 -10.53
N SER A 65 -2.54 10.36 -11.38
CA SER A 65 -2.08 11.57 -12.07
C SER A 65 -1.81 12.71 -11.07
N THR A 66 -2.66 12.85 -10.06
CA THR A 66 -2.48 13.85 -8.99
C THR A 66 -1.25 13.55 -8.14
N MET A 67 -1.01 12.28 -7.82
CA MET A 67 0.20 11.83 -7.12
C MET A 67 1.48 12.21 -7.90
N LEU A 68 1.51 11.94 -9.21
CA LEU A 68 2.63 12.32 -10.09
C LEU A 68 2.85 13.83 -10.11
N LYS A 69 1.80 14.62 -10.34
CA LYS A 69 1.88 16.10 -10.37
C LYS A 69 2.40 16.69 -9.05
N ARG A 70 2.11 16.03 -7.92
CA ARG A 70 2.52 16.47 -6.58
C ARG A 70 3.84 15.86 -6.10
N GLY A 71 4.50 15.04 -6.93
CA GLY A 71 5.73 14.33 -6.55
C GLY A 71 5.52 13.31 -5.42
N VAL A 72 4.30 12.84 -5.21
CA VAL A 72 3.97 11.84 -4.19
C VAL A 72 4.17 10.45 -4.79
N ASN A 73 5.22 9.77 -4.35
CA ASN A 73 5.46 8.37 -4.73
C ASN A 73 4.85 7.44 -3.69
N LYS A 74 4.25 6.34 -4.15
CA LYS A 74 3.88 5.24 -3.25
C LYS A 74 5.16 4.70 -2.63
N GLU A 75 5.23 4.70 -1.29
CA GLU A 75 6.26 3.94 -0.58
C GLU A 75 6.19 2.48 -1.02
N LEU A 76 7.31 2.01 -1.57
CA LEU A 76 7.40 0.65 -2.04
C LEU A 76 7.61 -0.27 -0.83
N GLY A 77 6.96 -1.43 -0.85
CA GLY A 77 7.21 -2.47 0.14
C GLY A 77 8.51 -3.17 -0.18
N TYR A 78 9.33 -3.43 0.82
CA TYR A 78 10.51 -4.28 0.72
C TYR A 78 10.30 -5.49 1.62
N SER A 79 10.64 -6.67 1.12
CA SER A 79 10.89 -7.83 1.96
C SER A 79 12.32 -8.30 1.73
N TRP A 80 12.87 -9.05 2.66
CA TRP A 80 14.18 -9.67 2.48
C TRP A 80 14.25 -11.00 3.20
N ILE A 81 15.13 -11.86 2.72
CA ILE A 81 15.44 -13.14 3.35
C ILE A 81 16.94 -13.36 3.37
N TYR A 82 17.41 -14.20 4.30
CA TYR A 82 18.80 -14.57 4.42
C TYR A 82 18.97 -16.05 4.08
N ILE A 83 19.72 -16.36 3.02
CA ILE A 83 19.95 -17.74 2.56
C ILE A 83 21.45 -17.95 2.43
N LYS A 84 21.99 -18.98 3.10
CA LYS A 84 23.40 -19.40 2.99
C LYS A 84 24.41 -18.25 3.12
N GLY A 85 24.19 -17.32 4.06
CA GLY A 85 25.11 -16.20 4.29
C GLY A 85 24.85 -14.96 3.43
N LYS A 86 23.85 -14.98 2.54
CA LYS A 86 23.56 -13.87 1.62
C LYS A 86 22.18 -13.28 1.89
N LEU A 87 22.11 -11.95 1.94
CA LEU A 87 20.86 -11.19 2.04
C LEU A 87 20.27 -10.98 0.65
N HIS A 88 19.00 -11.30 0.50
CA HIS A 88 18.25 -11.14 -0.73
C HIS A 88 17.03 -10.26 -0.47
N SER A 89 16.97 -9.11 -1.15
CA SER A 89 15.89 -8.14 -1.00
C SER A 89 14.93 -8.17 -2.20
N PHE A 90 13.64 -8.10 -1.92
CA PHE A 90 12.57 -8.06 -2.90
C PHE A 90 11.82 -6.74 -2.80
N LEU A 91 11.61 -6.10 -3.95
CA LEU A 91 10.90 -4.84 -4.06
C LEU A 91 9.50 -5.06 -4.63
N ALA A 92 8.48 -4.73 -3.85
CA ALA A 92 7.08 -4.87 -4.25
C ALA A 92 6.79 -4.06 -5.52
N GLY A 93 6.30 -4.73 -6.56
CA GLY A 93 5.99 -4.12 -7.86
C GLY A 93 7.16 -4.09 -8.85
N ASN A 94 8.36 -4.56 -8.48
CA ASN A 94 9.47 -4.70 -9.40
C ASN A 94 9.57 -6.13 -9.93
N LYS A 95 9.16 -6.36 -11.19
CA LYS A 95 9.28 -7.67 -11.85
C LYS A 95 10.67 -7.97 -12.39
N ARG A 96 11.55 -6.96 -12.49
CA ARG A 96 12.83 -7.06 -13.22
C ARG A 96 14.01 -7.54 -12.37
N MET A 97 13.88 -7.55 -11.05
CA MET A 97 14.95 -7.99 -10.13
C MET A 97 14.83 -9.46 -9.71
N MET A 98 13.85 -10.20 -10.25
CA MET A 98 13.72 -11.63 -10.01
C MET A 98 14.42 -12.37 -11.14
N GLU A 99 15.59 -12.95 -10.89
CA GLU A 99 16.00 -14.15 -11.61
C GLU A 99 14.91 -15.20 -11.33
N GLU A 100 14.17 -15.62 -12.36
CA GLU A 100 12.98 -16.47 -12.24
C GLU A 100 13.27 -17.74 -11.41
N GLN A 101 14.45 -18.32 -11.64
CA GLN A 101 15.00 -19.46 -10.90
C GLN A 101 15.19 -19.19 -9.40
N PHE A 102 15.64 -17.98 -9.05
CA PHE A 102 15.96 -17.60 -7.67
C PHE A 102 14.71 -17.46 -6.81
N THR A 103 13.60 -17.02 -7.42
CA THR A 103 12.31 -16.85 -6.73
C THR A 103 11.73 -18.21 -6.31
N GLU A 104 11.83 -19.23 -7.16
CA GLU A 104 11.40 -20.59 -6.83
C GLU A 104 12.23 -21.20 -5.70
N ASP A 105 13.55 -21.05 -5.73
CA ASP A 105 14.43 -21.58 -4.70
C ASP A 105 14.18 -20.91 -3.33
N CYS A 106 13.91 -19.61 -3.34
CA CYS A 106 13.50 -18.87 -2.14
C CYS A 106 12.15 -19.35 -1.61
N LEU A 107 11.16 -19.55 -2.48
CA LEU A 107 9.85 -20.08 -2.10
C LEU A 107 9.96 -21.48 -1.51
N LYS A 108 10.74 -22.37 -2.14
CA LYS A 108 11.01 -23.72 -1.64
C LYS A 108 11.70 -23.68 -0.27
N TYR A 109 12.69 -22.81 -0.09
CA TYR A 109 13.40 -22.65 1.19
C TYR A 109 12.51 -22.10 2.31
N VAL A 110 11.66 -21.11 2.03
CA VAL A 110 10.71 -20.57 3.02
C VAL A 110 9.67 -21.64 3.38
N LEU A 111 9.12 -22.34 2.38
CA LEU A 111 8.17 -23.44 2.61
C LEU A 111 8.81 -24.56 3.44
N SER A 112 10.02 -25.03 3.11
CA SER A 112 10.70 -26.08 3.88
C SER A 112 10.97 -25.65 5.32
N SER A 113 11.38 -24.39 5.53
CA SER A 113 11.63 -23.86 6.87
C SER A 113 10.35 -23.72 7.69
N MET A 114 9.21 -23.40 7.06
CA MET A 114 7.90 -23.38 7.75
C MET A 114 7.42 -24.79 8.11
N PHE A 115 7.71 -25.80 7.29
CA PHE A 115 7.40 -27.20 7.59
C PHE A 115 8.23 -27.75 8.76
N GLU A 116 9.52 -27.39 8.87
CA GLU A 116 10.36 -27.82 10.00
C GLU A 116 9.95 -27.17 11.33
N ILE A 117 9.39 -25.96 11.32
CA ILE A 117 8.91 -25.27 12.52
C ILE A 117 7.54 -25.82 12.98
N SER A 118 6.70 -26.33 12.08
CA SER A 118 5.36 -26.82 12.39
C SER A 118 5.31 -28.30 12.85
N VAL A 119 6.45 -29.00 12.86
CA VAL A 119 6.60 -30.40 13.34
C VAL A 119 7.40 -30.45 14.65
N ARG A 120 7.52 -29.32 15.36
CA ARG A 120 8.02 -29.24 16.74
C ARG A 120 6.94 -28.75 17.70
#